data_AF-A0A150S9V9-F1
#
_entry.id   AF-A0A150S9V9-F1
#
_cell.length_a   1.000
_cell.length_b   1.000
_cell.length_c   1.000
_cell.angle_alpha   90.00
_cell.angle_beta   90.00
_cell.angle_gamma   90.00
#
_symmetry.space_group_name_H-M   'P 1'
#
loop_
_entity.id
_entity.type
_entity.pdbx_description
1 polymer ?
#
loop_
_entity_poly.entity_id
_entity_poly.type
_entity_poly.pdbx_seq_one_letter_code
_entity_poly.pdbx_strand_id
1 'polypeptide(L)'
;MTLTLAALVLIAPVCAYIALRVSGRRAWGIVQDGHVSQGAGVYRSVAVPTWKRGSPPFVVRAASFSSLLLGQMVVPGGLAALLGLLLLLESFGKTWREPLLLLGVLILSAPTGLAVGVKLLSAGQAMARRAPGAIASTRLAARWAIRHNLALSAGLALVPFLDPAFEPPQIVLLAFCYGYVAVSLAHALLLRRAARALEAYDAAQEADPAPADPASSASSA
;
A
#
# COMPACT_ATOMS: atom_id res chain seq x y z
N MET A 1 -9.94 -0.85 -26.65
CA MET A 1 -10.29 -0.16 -25.38
C MET A 1 -9.82 -0.89 -24.12
N THR A 2 -9.88 -2.22 -24.06
CA THR A 2 -9.44 -3.02 -22.89
C THR A 2 -7.93 -2.93 -22.63
N LEU A 3 -7.11 -3.02 -23.68
CA LEU A 3 -5.64 -2.88 -23.58
C LEU A 3 -5.20 -1.49 -23.09
N THR A 4 -5.86 -0.42 -23.54
CA THR A 4 -5.54 0.96 -23.13
C THR A 4 -5.88 1.23 -21.67
N LEU A 5 -7.00 0.70 -21.16
CA LEU A 5 -7.36 0.79 -19.74
C LEU A 5 -6.41 -0.03 -18.86
N ALA A 6 -6.08 -1.25 -19.27
CA ALA A 6 -5.12 -2.09 -18.55
C ALA A 6 -3.72 -1.44 -18.50
N ALA A 7 -3.28 -0.85 -19.62
CA ALA A 7 -2.03 -0.10 -19.67
C ALA A 7 -2.07 1.12 -18.74
N LEU A 8 -3.16 1.89 -18.71
CA LEU A 8 -3.30 3.05 -17.82
C LEU A 8 -3.21 2.65 -16.34
N VAL A 9 -3.89 1.57 -15.96
CA VAL A 9 -3.89 1.02 -14.59
C VAL A 9 -2.49 0.57 -14.17
N LEU A 10 -1.64 0.11 -15.09
CA LEU A 10 -0.27 -0.31 -14.76
C LEU A 10 0.75 0.84 -14.84
N ILE A 11 0.57 1.78 -15.77
CA ILE A 11 1.51 2.88 -16.02
C ILE A 11 1.37 3.97 -14.94
N ALA A 12 0.15 4.37 -14.58
CA ALA A 12 -0.10 5.43 -13.60
C ALA A 12 0.61 5.20 -12.24
N PRO A 13 0.53 4.01 -11.59
CA PRO A 13 1.17 3.79 -10.30
C PRO A 13 2.69 3.68 -10.42
N VAL A 14 3.21 3.20 -11.57
CA VAL A 14 4.65 3.17 -11.86
C VAL A 14 5.19 4.59 -12.00
N CYS A 15 4.55 5.43 -12.82
CA CYS A 15 4.92 6.84 -12.98
C CYS A 15 4.84 7.60 -11.65
N ALA A 16 3.75 7.41 -10.89
CA ALA A 16 3.59 8.00 -9.57
C ALA A 16 4.70 7.54 -8.62
N TYR A 17 4.99 6.25 -8.55
CA TYR A 17 6.04 5.71 -7.69
C TYR A 17 7.43 6.26 -8.05
N ILE A 18 7.76 6.33 -9.34
CA ILE A 18 9.03 6.89 -9.82
C ILE A 18 9.12 8.38 -9.44
N ALA A 19 8.10 9.18 -9.73
CA ALA A 19 8.06 10.60 -9.39
C ALA A 19 8.22 10.84 -7.88
N LEU A 20 7.50 10.06 -7.06
CA LEU A 20 7.57 10.13 -5.61
C LEU A 20 8.96 9.74 -5.10
N ARG A 21 9.56 8.67 -5.64
CA ARG A 21 10.91 8.22 -5.26
C ARG A 21 11.99 9.23 -5.65
N VAL A 22 11.86 9.88 -6.80
CA VAL A 22 12.77 10.96 -7.22
C VAL A 22 12.65 12.13 -6.25
N SER A 23 11.42 12.57 -5.93
CA SER A 23 11.19 13.65 -4.96
C SER A 23 11.69 13.33 -3.54
N GLY A 24 11.59 12.07 -3.12
CA GLY A 24 11.98 11.61 -1.78
C GLY A 24 13.45 11.19 -1.66
N ARG A 25 14.26 11.23 -2.73
CA ARG A 25 15.62 10.66 -2.72
C ARG A 25 16.56 11.30 -1.68
N ARG A 26 16.33 12.57 -1.34
CA ARG A 26 17.09 13.29 -0.30
C ARG A 26 16.62 12.95 1.11
N ALA A 27 15.35 12.57 1.30
CA ALA A 27 14.77 12.31 2.61
C ALA A 27 15.35 11.05 3.29
N TRP A 28 15.89 10.11 2.52
CA TRP A 28 16.54 8.91 3.05
C TRP A 28 17.94 9.17 3.64
N GLY A 29 18.45 10.41 3.52
CA GLY A 29 19.70 10.82 4.17
C GLY A 29 20.92 10.00 3.74
N ILE A 30 21.87 9.88 4.65
CA ILE A 30 23.13 9.16 4.49
C ILE A 30 23.17 8.04 5.53
N VAL A 31 23.73 6.89 5.18
CA VAL A 31 23.85 5.70 6.04
C VAL A 31 25.28 5.20 5.96
N GLN A 32 25.83 4.74 7.08
CA GLN A 32 27.16 4.15 7.12
C GLN A 32 27.23 2.89 6.22
N ASP A 33 28.30 2.78 5.44
CA ASP A 33 28.58 1.69 4.51
C ASP A 33 29.93 1.07 4.82
N GLY A 34 30.06 0.54 6.03
CA GLY A 34 31.28 -0.10 6.50
C GLY A 34 32.40 0.88 6.85
N HIS A 35 33.63 0.38 6.75
CA HIS A 35 34.85 1.12 7.05
C HIS A 35 35.85 0.93 5.91
N VAL A 36 36.54 2.01 5.55
CA VAL A 36 37.68 1.96 4.64
C VAL A 36 38.93 2.33 5.42
N SER A 37 39.97 1.52 5.23
CA SER A 37 41.29 1.74 5.81
C SER A 37 41.97 2.91 5.09
N GLN A 38 42.16 4.05 5.76
CA GLN A 38 42.90 5.19 5.25
C GLN A 38 44.24 5.36 6.00
N GLY A 39 45.32 5.52 5.25
CA GLY A 39 46.67 5.76 5.79
C GLY A 39 47.77 5.10 4.96
N ALA A 40 49.00 5.61 5.09
CA ALA A 40 50.17 5.05 4.41
C ALA A 40 50.88 4.02 5.30
N GLY A 41 50.80 2.75 4.92
CA GLY A 41 51.48 1.62 5.59
C GLY A 41 50.66 0.92 6.67
N VAL A 42 51.04 -0.32 6.98
CA VAL A 42 50.32 -1.28 7.84
C VAL A 42 50.12 -0.77 9.28
N TYR A 43 51.00 0.11 9.77
CA TYR A 43 50.97 0.63 11.15
C TYR A 43 50.33 2.01 11.28
N ARG A 44 49.96 2.67 10.18
CA ARG A 44 49.35 4.02 10.18
C ARG A 44 47.97 4.05 9.53
N SER A 45 47.45 2.88 9.18
CA SER A 45 46.11 2.76 8.62
C SER A 45 45.05 2.81 9.71
N VAL A 46 44.13 3.75 9.61
CA VAL A 46 42.98 3.88 10.50
C VAL A 46 41.72 3.49 9.73
N ALA A 47 40.87 2.67 10.35
CA ALA A 47 39.56 2.34 9.79
C ALA A 47 38.63 3.56 9.94
N VAL A 48 38.31 4.21 8.82
CA VAL A 48 37.42 5.37 8.77
C VAL A 48 36.05 4.91 8.29
N PRO A 49 34.94 5.28 8.96
CA PRO A 49 33.61 4.92 8.50
C PRO A 49 33.32 5.55 7.14
N THR A 50 32.86 4.74 6.19
CA THR A 50 32.36 5.22 4.90
C THR A 50 30.86 5.43 4.95
N TRP A 51 30.37 6.38 4.16
CA TRP A 51 28.99 6.80 4.18
C TRP A 51 28.41 6.79 2.77
N LYS A 52 27.24 6.17 2.59
CA LYS A 52 26.52 6.14 1.30
C LYS A 52 25.15 6.77 1.42
N ARG A 53 24.59 7.18 0.28
CA ARG A 53 23.22 7.68 0.25
C ARG A 53 22.25 6.57 0.68
N GLY A 54 21.42 6.88 1.67
CA GLY A 54 20.38 5.99 2.16
C GLY A 54 19.41 5.62 1.04
N SER A 55 18.88 4.40 1.12
CA SER A 55 17.86 3.92 0.19
C SER A 55 16.76 3.20 0.96
N PRO A 56 15.50 3.28 0.48
CA PRO A 56 14.40 2.59 1.14
C PRO A 56 14.65 1.08 1.21
N PRO A 57 14.42 0.45 2.38
CA PRO A 57 14.45 -1.00 2.51
C PRO A 57 13.54 -1.66 1.46
N PHE A 58 13.91 -2.84 0.97
CA PHE A 58 13.15 -3.53 -0.08
C PHE A 58 11.66 -3.71 0.28
N VAL A 59 11.39 -4.07 1.54
CA VAL A 59 10.02 -4.23 2.05
C VAL A 59 9.22 -2.92 1.95
N VAL A 60 9.84 -1.78 2.26
CA VAL A 60 9.19 -0.46 2.17
C VAL A 60 8.92 -0.08 0.71
N ARG A 61 9.86 -0.39 -0.20
CA ARG A 61 9.67 -0.20 -1.65
C ARG A 61 8.49 -1.00 -2.18
N ALA A 62 8.47 -2.30 -1.86
CA ALA A 62 7.40 -3.21 -2.26
C ALA A 62 6.05 -2.75 -1.70
N ALA A 63 5.99 -2.41 -0.41
CA ALA A 63 4.79 -1.93 0.27
C ALA A 63 4.29 -0.59 -0.29
N SER A 64 5.19 0.35 -0.56
CA SER A 64 4.84 1.65 -1.14
C SER A 64 4.25 1.50 -2.53
N PHE A 65 4.92 0.74 -3.40
CA PHE A 65 4.45 0.50 -4.78
C PHE A 65 3.10 -0.23 -4.80
N SER A 66 2.98 -1.34 -4.06
CA SER A 66 1.71 -2.08 -3.97
C SER A 66 0.57 -1.26 -3.37
N SER A 67 0.85 -0.34 -2.44
CA SER A 67 -0.18 0.56 -1.90
C SER A 67 -0.65 1.60 -2.90
N LEU A 68 0.22 2.08 -3.78
CA LEU A 68 -0.18 2.95 -4.90
C LEU A 68 -1.01 2.19 -5.93
N LEU A 69 -0.57 0.97 -6.28
CA LEU A 69 -1.25 0.08 -7.22
C LEU A 69 -2.63 -0.35 -6.74
N LEU A 70 -2.79 -0.70 -5.46
CA LEU A 70 -4.08 -1.07 -4.88
C LEU A 70 -4.91 0.17 -4.55
N GLY A 71 -4.28 1.25 -4.12
CA GLY A 71 -4.97 2.48 -3.76
C GLY A 71 -5.64 3.17 -4.94
N GLN A 72 -5.10 3.07 -6.15
CA GLN A 72 -5.75 3.65 -7.33
C GLN A 72 -7.08 2.95 -7.68
N MET A 73 -7.32 1.74 -7.16
CA MET A 73 -8.59 1.01 -7.34
C MET A 73 -9.77 1.74 -6.69
N VAL A 74 -9.53 2.77 -5.86
CA VAL A 74 -10.59 3.65 -5.32
C VAL A 74 -11.44 4.26 -6.43
N VAL A 75 -10.83 4.70 -7.54
CA VAL A 75 -11.58 5.33 -8.64
C VAL A 75 -12.46 4.32 -9.39
N PRO A 76 -11.92 3.24 -9.99
CA PRO A 76 -12.76 2.27 -10.68
C PRO A 76 -13.70 1.52 -9.72
N GLY A 77 -13.27 1.23 -8.49
CA GLY A 77 -14.11 0.60 -7.47
C GLY A 77 -15.26 1.50 -7.01
N GLY A 78 -15.02 2.80 -6.87
CA GLY A 78 -16.07 3.77 -6.55
C GLY A 78 -17.11 3.89 -7.66
N LEU A 79 -16.67 3.94 -8.91
CA LEU A 79 -17.58 3.93 -10.08
C LEU A 79 -18.39 2.64 -10.17
N ALA A 80 -17.75 1.49 -9.95
CA ALA A 80 -18.43 0.20 -9.93
C ALA A 80 -19.46 0.11 -8.80
N ALA A 81 -19.15 0.64 -7.61
CA ALA A 81 -20.07 0.70 -6.49
C ALA A 81 -21.28 1.61 -6.76
N LEU A 82 -21.07 2.76 -7.41
CA LEU A 82 -22.16 3.64 -7.85
C LEU A 82 -23.06 2.96 -8.88
N LEU A 83 -22.47 2.30 -9.88
CA LEU A 83 -23.24 1.54 -10.86
C LEU A 83 -24.03 0.40 -10.20
N GLY A 84 -23.40 -0.36 -9.30
CA GLY A 84 -24.05 -1.40 -8.53
C GLY A 84 -25.21 -0.86 -7.68
N LEU A 85 -25.04 0.30 -7.06
CA LEU A 85 -26.10 0.98 -6.31
C LEU A 85 -27.26 1.39 -7.22
N LEU A 86 -26.99 1.95 -8.41
CA LEU A 86 -28.03 2.30 -9.38
C LEU A 86 -28.82 1.07 -9.83
N LEU A 87 -28.13 -0.03 -10.13
CA LEU A 87 -28.77 -1.30 -10.50
C LEU A 87 -29.60 -1.87 -9.35
N LEU A 88 -29.11 -1.77 -8.12
CA LEU A 88 -29.85 -2.20 -6.92
C LEU A 88 -31.14 -1.38 -6.74
N LEU A 89 -31.06 -0.05 -6.93
CA LEU A 89 -32.20 0.86 -6.82
C LEU A 89 -33.23 0.64 -7.94
N GLU A 90 -32.80 0.47 -9.18
CA GLU A 90 -33.69 0.20 -10.33
C GLU A 90 -34.49 -1.09 -10.15
N SER A 91 -33.91 -2.04 -9.43
CA SER A 91 -34.49 -3.36 -9.28
C SER A 91 -35.53 -3.45 -8.13
N PHE A 92 -35.68 -2.40 -7.31
CA PHE A 92 -36.78 -2.30 -6.36
C PHE A 92 -38.14 -2.27 -7.10
N GLY A 93 -38.84 -3.41 -7.15
CA GLY A 93 -40.20 -3.53 -7.72
C GLY A 93 -40.39 -4.57 -8.83
N LYS A 94 -39.34 -5.27 -9.28
CA LYS A 94 -39.44 -6.37 -10.27
C LYS A 94 -39.38 -7.74 -9.57
N THR A 95 -39.99 -8.78 -10.13
CA THR A 95 -39.94 -10.16 -9.57
C THR A 95 -38.55 -10.76 -9.75
N TRP A 96 -37.82 -10.99 -8.65
CA TRP A 96 -36.38 -11.26 -8.65
C TRP A 96 -35.99 -12.73 -8.80
N ARG A 97 -34.89 -13.02 -9.50
CA ARG A 97 -34.22 -14.34 -9.60
C ARG A 97 -32.68 -14.29 -9.51
N GLU A 98 -32.07 -13.17 -9.09
CA GLU A 98 -30.62 -12.93 -9.21
C GLU A 98 -29.94 -12.44 -7.89
N PRO A 99 -28.58 -12.51 -7.75
CA PRO A 99 -27.85 -12.63 -6.47
C PRO A 99 -27.77 -11.33 -5.66
N LEU A 100 -28.93 -10.91 -5.17
CA LEU A 100 -29.16 -9.70 -4.39
C LEU A 100 -28.32 -9.60 -3.13
N LEU A 101 -28.17 -10.71 -2.40
CA LEU A 101 -27.49 -10.70 -1.11
C LEU A 101 -25.99 -10.50 -1.29
N LEU A 102 -25.36 -11.22 -2.23
CA LEU A 102 -23.94 -11.05 -2.54
C LEU A 102 -23.65 -9.63 -3.06
N LEU A 103 -24.46 -9.12 -3.99
CA LEU A 103 -24.33 -7.78 -4.51
C LEU A 103 -24.54 -6.72 -3.41
N GLY A 104 -25.51 -6.94 -2.53
CA GLY A 104 -25.80 -6.09 -1.37
C GLY A 104 -24.61 -6.01 -0.40
N VAL A 105 -24.00 -7.14 -0.05
CA VAL A 105 -22.79 -7.16 0.79
C VAL A 105 -21.66 -6.36 0.13
N LEU A 106 -21.44 -6.52 -1.17
CA LEU A 106 -20.40 -5.80 -1.90
C LEU A 106 -20.65 -4.29 -1.91
N ILE A 107 -21.88 -3.84 -2.21
CA ILE A 107 -22.24 -2.41 -2.24
C ILE A 107 -22.13 -1.80 -0.84
N LEU A 108 -22.64 -2.47 0.20
CA LEU A 108 -22.56 -2.00 1.58
C LEU A 108 -21.12 -1.92 2.08
N SER A 109 -20.22 -2.77 1.56
CA SER A 109 -18.79 -2.72 1.89
C SER A 109 -18.05 -1.58 1.19
N ALA A 110 -18.57 -1.05 0.08
CA ALA A 110 -17.87 -0.10 -0.79
C ALA A 110 -17.39 1.18 -0.07
N PRO A 111 -18.18 1.86 0.79
CA PRO A 111 -17.69 3.05 1.51
C PRO A 111 -16.46 2.76 2.36
N THR A 112 -16.45 1.62 3.04
CA THR A 112 -15.30 1.20 3.86
C THR A 112 -14.11 0.77 2.99
N GLY A 113 -14.35 0.14 1.83
CA GLY A 113 -13.31 -0.18 0.86
C GLY A 113 -12.65 1.05 0.26
N LEU A 114 -13.42 2.10 -0.07
CA LEU A 114 -12.91 3.39 -0.53
C LEU A 114 -12.03 4.05 0.54
N ALA A 115 -12.49 4.05 1.80
CA ALA A 115 -11.70 4.57 2.92
C ALA A 115 -10.38 3.82 3.09
N VAL A 116 -10.35 2.49 2.90
CA VAL A 116 -9.11 1.71 2.89
C VAL A 116 -8.21 2.14 1.74
N GLY A 117 -8.72 2.25 0.52
CA GLY A 117 -7.93 2.61 -0.64
C GLY A 117 -7.30 4.01 -0.56
N VAL A 118 -8.03 5.01 -0.03
CA VAL A 118 -7.47 6.35 0.25
C VAL A 118 -6.32 6.27 1.26
N LYS A 119 -6.49 5.48 2.32
CA LYS A 119 -5.42 5.27 3.32
C LYS A 119 -4.21 4.59 2.70
N LEU A 120 -4.40 3.59 1.82
CA LEU A 120 -3.32 2.95 1.09
C LEU A 120 -2.56 3.95 0.20
N LEU A 121 -3.26 4.79 -0.57
CA LEU A 121 -2.62 5.84 -1.37
C LEU A 121 -1.77 6.77 -0.49
N SER A 122 -2.35 7.25 0.62
CA SER A 122 -1.65 8.15 1.55
C SER A 122 -0.41 7.50 2.18
N ALA A 123 -0.50 6.22 2.57
CA ALA A 123 0.61 5.48 3.14
C ALA A 123 1.69 5.21 2.08
N GLY A 124 1.29 4.83 0.85
CA GLY A 124 2.19 4.62 -0.27
C GLY A 124 3.03 5.85 -0.59
N GLN A 125 2.39 7.02 -0.67
CA GLN A 125 3.05 8.30 -0.88
C GLN A 125 3.96 8.68 0.29
N ALA A 126 3.48 8.56 1.52
CA ALA A 126 4.25 8.89 2.71
C ALA A 126 5.51 8.00 2.85
N MET A 127 5.38 6.69 2.57
CA MET A 127 6.52 5.76 2.54
C MET A 127 7.50 6.12 1.42
N ALA A 128 7.04 6.39 0.20
CA ALA A 128 7.94 6.71 -0.93
C ALA A 128 8.78 7.96 -0.67
N ARG A 129 8.18 8.97 -0.02
CA ARG A 129 8.81 10.25 0.30
C ARG A 129 9.53 10.27 1.65
N ARG A 130 9.38 9.23 2.47
CA ARG A 130 9.76 9.24 3.90
C ARG A 130 9.21 10.48 4.63
N ALA A 131 7.92 10.74 4.45
CA ALA A 131 7.26 11.89 5.05
C ALA A 131 7.13 11.74 6.59
N PRO A 132 7.08 12.87 7.34
CA PRO A 132 6.78 12.82 8.76
C PRO A 132 5.43 12.13 8.98
N GLY A 133 5.40 11.11 9.83
CA GLY A 133 4.20 10.29 10.07
C GLY A 133 4.00 9.11 9.11
N ALA A 134 4.96 8.78 8.24
CA ALA A 134 4.87 7.61 7.35
C ALA A 134 4.59 6.31 8.11
N ILE A 135 5.24 6.10 9.27
CA ILE A 135 5.01 4.94 10.14
C ILE A 135 3.55 4.91 10.63
N ALA A 136 3.04 6.03 11.16
CA ALA A 136 1.68 6.13 11.68
C ALA A 136 0.63 5.89 10.59
N SER A 137 0.81 6.50 9.42
CA SER A 137 -0.05 6.31 8.25
C SER A 137 -0.06 4.86 7.78
N THR A 138 1.11 4.22 7.69
CA THR A 138 1.26 2.81 7.28
C THR A 138 0.57 1.86 8.26
N ARG A 139 0.77 2.06 9.57
CA ARG A 139 0.09 1.28 10.62
C ARG A 139 -1.43 1.48 10.58
N LEU A 140 -1.89 2.72 10.34
CA LEU A 140 -3.31 3.03 10.23
C LEU A 140 -3.93 2.32 9.01
N ALA A 141 -3.29 2.42 7.84
CA ALA A 141 -3.74 1.76 6.62
C ALA A 141 -3.83 0.23 6.80
N ALA A 142 -2.81 -0.39 7.41
CA ALA A 142 -2.82 -1.82 7.71
C ALA A 142 -3.98 -2.24 8.64
N ARG A 143 -4.25 -1.47 9.71
CA ARG A 143 -5.36 -1.74 10.62
C ARG A 143 -6.72 -1.65 9.93
N TRP A 144 -6.92 -0.62 9.12
CA TRP A 144 -8.15 -0.44 8.36
C TRP A 144 -8.36 -1.56 7.35
N ALA A 145 -7.31 -1.92 6.59
CA ALA A 145 -7.36 -3.02 5.65
C ALA A 145 -7.75 -4.34 6.35
N ILE A 146 -7.14 -4.67 7.49
CA ILE A 146 -7.49 -5.89 8.23
C ILE A 146 -8.94 -5.85 8.70
N ARG A 147 -9.38 -4.77 9.35
CA ARG A 147 -10.75 -4.66 9.88
C ARG A 147 -11.80 -4.76 8.76
N HIS A 148 -11.59 -4.05 7.66
CA HIS A 148 -12.48 -4.11 6.50
C HIS A 148 -12.55 -5.52 5.92
N ASN A 149 -11.41 -6.18 5.68
CA ASN A 149 -11.40 -7.52 5.11
C ASN A 149 -12.00 -8.57 6.05
N LEU A 150 -11.83 -8.45 7.37
CA LEU A 150 -12.47 -9.34 8.34
C LEU A 150 -13.99 -9.14 8.34
N ALA A 151 -14.47 -7.89 8.34
CA ALA A 151 -15.90 -7.58 8.26
C ALA A 151 -16.52 -8.06 6.93
N LEU A 152 -15.82 -7.83 5.81
CA LEU A 152 -16.24 -8.31 4.49
C LEU A 152 -16.28 -9.84 4.45
N SER A 153 -15.26 -10.53 4.98
CA SER A 153 -15.24 -11.99 5.07
C SER A 153 -16.42 -12.53 5.87
N ALA A 154 -16.73 -11.91 7.01
CA ALA A 154 -17.89 -12.30 7.81
C ALA A 154 -19.20 -12.11 7.04
N GLY A 155 -19.36 -10.98 6.34
CA GLY A 155 -20.53 -10.74 5.49
C GLY A 155 -20.65 -11.76 4.34
N LEU A 156 -19.55 -12.03 3.64
CA LEU A 156 -19.48 -13.01 2.56
C LEU A 156 -19.75 -14.44 3.05
N ALA A 157 -19.30 -14.79 4.25
CA ALA A 157 -19.53 -16.10 4.85
C ALA A 157 -21.00 -16.35 5.16
N LEU A 158 -21.79 -15.31 5.45
CA LEU A 158 -23.21 -15.42 5.74
C LEU A 158 -24.06 -15.61 4.47
N VAL A 159 -23.58 -15.20 3.30
CA VAL A 159 -24.36 -15.22 2.04
C VAL A 159 -24.94 -16.62 1.73
N PRO A 160 -24.16 -17.73 1.73
CA PRO A 160 -24.70 -19.05 1.39
C PRO A 160 -25.73 -19.57 2.39
N PHE A 161 -25.75 -19.06 3.62
CA PHE A 161 -26.71 -19.46 4.64
C PHE A 161 -28.01 -18.67 4.57
N LEU A 162 -27.96 -17.46 4.02
CA LEU A 162 -29.09 -16.53 3.93
C LEU A 162 -29.78 -16.58 2.56
N ASP A 163 -29.10 -17.11 1.53
CA ASP A 163 -29.64 -17.25 0.18
C ASP A 163 -30.00 -18.72 -0.11
N PRO A 164 -31.29 -19.11 -0.05
CA PRO A 164 -31.71 -20.46 -0.40
C PRO A 164 -31.59 -20.76 -1.92
N ALA A 165 -31.37 -19.73 -2.75
CA ALA A 165 -31.15 -19.84 -4.19
C ALA A 165 -29.66 -19.65 -4.57
N PHE A 166 -28.75 -20.06 -3.68
CA PHE A 166 -27.31 -19.95 -3.90
C PHE A 166 -26.82 -20.95 -4.97
N GLU A 167 -26.68 -20.45 -6.20
CA GLU A 167 -26.33 -21.26 -7.38
C GLU A 167 -24.81 -21.36 -7.64
N PRO A 168 -24.34 -22.35 -8.42
CA PRO A 168 -22.92 -22.56 -8.72
C PRO A 168 -22.13 -21.33 -9.24
N PRO A 169 -22.70 -20.44 -10.09
CA PRO A 169 -21.99 -19.22 -10.50
C PRO A 169 -21.66 -18.28 -9.32
N GLN A 170 -22.49 -18.27 -8.29
CA GLN A 170 -22.27 -17.47 -7.08
C GLN A 170 -21.14 -18.03 -6.23
N ILE A 171 -20.95 -19.36 -6.21
CA ILE A 171 -19.80 -20.02 -5.57
C ILE A 171 -18.49 -19.53 -6.19
N VAL A 172 -18.42 -19.47 -7.53
CA VAL A 172 -17.22 -19.02 -8.25
C VAL A 172 -16.91 -17.56 -7.93
N LEU A 173 -17.93 -16.70 -7.93
CA LEU A 173 -17.77 -15.28 -7.57
C LEU A 173 -17.34 -15.12 -6.10
N LEU A 174 -17.96 -15.87 -5.18
CA LEU A 174 -17.61 -15.87 -3.77
C LEU A 174 -16.15 -16.31 -3.56
N ALA A 175 -15.71 -17.38 -4.24
CA ALA A 175 -14.33 -17.84 -4.21
C ALA A 175 -13.35 -16.76 -4.72
N PHE A 176 -13.72 -16.05 -5.79
CA PHE A 176 -12.95 -14.91 -6.30
C PHE A 176 -12.85 -13.78 -5.27
N CYS A 177 -13.96 -13.43 -4.61
CA CYS A 177 -13.97 -12.44 -3.53
C CYS A 177 -13.05 -12.84 -2.37
N TYR A 178 -13.07 -14.10 -1.94
CA TYR A 178 -12.15 -14.59 -0.91
C TYR A 178 -10.68 -14.58 -1.36
N GLY A 179 -10.40 -14.88 -2.63
CA GLY A 179 -9.07 -14.72 -3.21
C GLY A 179 -8.58 -13.28 -3.10
N TYR A 180 -9.43 -12.31 -3.44
CA TYR A 180 -9.11 -10.89 -3.31
C TYR A 180 -8.88 -10.48 -1.84
N VAL A 181 -9.73 -10.94 -0.92
CA VAL A 181 -9.58 -10.73 0.52
C VAL A 181 -8.22 -11.26 1.01
N ALA A 182 -7.82 -12.45 0.59
CA ALA A 182 -6.54 -13.05 0.96
C ALA A 182 -5.35 -12.21 0.49
N VAL A 183 -5.38 -11.73 -0.77
CA VAL A 183 -4.37 -10.81 -1.31
C VAL A 183 -4.33 -9.50 -0.51
N SER A 184 -5.50 -8.94 -0.18
CA SER A 184 -5.61 -7.70 0.59
C SER A 184 -5.08 -7.85 2.03
N LEU A 185 -5.33 -8.99 2.67
CA LEU A 185 -4.75 -9.33 3.98
C LEU A 185 -3.24 -9.53 3.93
N ALA A 186 -2.72 -10.22 2.90
CA ALA A 186 -1.29 -10.37 2.69
C ALA A 186 -0.61 -9.00 2.51
N HIS A 187 -1.24 -8.08 1.77
CA HIS A 187 -0.77 -6.71 1.63
C HIS A 187 -0.79 -5.96 2.98
N ALA A 188 -1.83 -6.13 3.80
CA ALA A 188 -1.87 -5.52 5.14
C ALA A 188 -0.74 -6.03 6.06
N LEU A 189 -0.34 -7.30 5.93
CA LEU A 189 0.84 -7.85 6.63
C LEU A 189 2.14 -7.24 6.09
N LEU A 190 2.24 -7.05 4.77
CA LEU A 190 3.36 -6.36 4.15
C LEU A 190 3.50 -4.92 4.68
N LEU A 191 2.40 -4.18 4.84
CA LEU A 191 2.38 -2.85 5.45
C LEU A 191 2.89 -2.87 6.90
N ARG A 192 2.47 -3.84 7.71
CA ARG A 192 2.97 -3.98 9.09
C ARG A 192 4.49 -4.21 9.11
N ARG A 193 4.99 -5.06 8.21
CA ARG A 193 6.44 -5.29 8.06
C ARG A 193 7.17 -4.03 7.59
N ALA A 194 6.58 -3.27 6.67
CA ALA A 194 7.15 -2.00 6.20
C ALA A 194 7.21 -0.95 7.31
N ALA A 195 6.18 -0.83 8.15
CA ALA A 195 6.20 0.07 9.30
C ALA A 195 7.33 -0.27 10.28
N ARG A 196 7.50 -1.56 10.62
CA ARG A 196 8.62 -2.02 11.46
C ARG A 196 9.98 -1.75 10.81
N ALA A 197 10.09 -1.94 9.50
CA ALA A 197 11.33 -1.65 8.78
C ALA A 197 11.67 -0.15 8.77
N LEU A 198 10.66 0.73 8.71
CA LEU A 198 10.84 2.17 8.87
C LEU A 198 11.29 2.53 10.28
N GLU A 199 10.65 1.96 11.31
CA GLU A 199 11.04 2.18 12.71
C GLU A 199 12.48 1.74 12.99
N ALA A 200 12.86 0.55 12.51
CA ALA A 200 14.23 0.06 12.64
C ALA A 200 15.24 0.95 11.90
N TYR A 201 14.84 1.51 10.76
CA TYR A 201 15.67 2.43 9.99
C TYR A 201 15.84 3.78 10.69
N ASP A 202 14.76 4.34 11.24
CA ASP A 202 14.81 5.60 11.99
C ASP A 202 15.66 5.43 13.26
N ALA A 203 15.48 4.34 14.00
CA ALA A 203 16.30 4.01 15.17
C ALA A 203 17.79 3.84 14.84
N ALA A 204 18.12 3.23 13.69
CA ALA A 204 19.51 3.09 13.24
C ALA A 204 20.14 4.46 12.89
N GLN A 205 19.37 5.38 12.32
CA GLN A 205 19.86 6.73 12.04
C GLN A 205 20.01 7.61 13.28
N GLU A 206 19.19 7.39 14.31
CA GLU A 206 19.32 8.07 15.59
C GLU A 206 20.55 7.57 16.37
N ALA A 207 20.86 6.27 16.28
CA ALA A 207 22.03 5.68 16.95
C ALA A 207 23.36 6.14 16.32
N ASP A 208 23.44 6.20 14.99
CA ASP A 208 24.62 6.65 14.24
C ASP A 208 24.26 7.88 13.39
N PRO A 209 24.23 9.09 13.99
CA PRO A 209 23.87 10.29 13.27
C PRO A 209 24.88 10.54 12.15
N ALA A 210 24.35 10.65 10.93
CA ALA A 210 25.18 10.93 9.76
C ALA A 210 25.95 12.25 9.92
N PRO A 211 27.20 12.33 9.43
CA PRO A 211 27.93 13.58 9.38
C PRO A 211 27.15 14.62 8.55
N ALA A 212 27.34 15.90 8.87
CA ALA A 212 26.70 16.99 8.13
C ALA A 212 26.95 16.83 6.63
N ASP A 213 25.87 16.79 5.84
CA ASP A 213 25.96 16.58 4.39
C ASP A 213 26.74 17.75 3.77
N PRO A 214 27.95 17.55 3.21
CA PRO A 214 28.77 18.64 2.70
C PRO A 214 28.11 19.38 1.52
N ALA A 215 27.11 18.77 0.88
CA ALA A 215 26.28 19.42 -0.13
C ALA A 215 25.29 20.44 0.44
N SER A 216 24.98 20.39 1.74
CA SER A 216 24.12 21.37 2.42
C SER A 216 24.84 22.68 2.74
N SER A 217 26.15 22.62 3.03
CA SER A 217 27.00 23.80 3.30
C SER A 217 27.38 24.59 2.05
N ALA A 218 27.31 23.98 0.86
CA ALA A 218 27.62 24.65 -0.41
C ALA A 218 26.43 25.45 -1.00
N SER A 219 25.22 25.28 -0.45
CA SER A 219 24.03 26.04 -0.88
C SER A 219 23.82 27.32 -0.07
N SER A 220 24.62 27.55 0.97
CA SER A 220 24.56 28.69 1.89
C SER A 220 25.73 29.67 1.74
N ALA A 221 26.60 29.46 0.74
CA ALA A 221 27.70 30.33 0.36
C ALA A 221 27.45 30.86 -1.06
#